data_AF-A0A5C1K485-F1
#
_entry.id   AF-A0A5C1K485-F1
#
_cell.length_a   1.000
_cell.length_b   1.000
_cell.length_c   1.000
_cell.angle_alpha   90.00
_cell.angle_beta   90.00
_cell.angle_gamma   90.00
#
_symmetry.space_group_name_H-M   'P 1'
#
loop_
_entity.id
_entity.type
_entity.pdbx_description
1 polymer ?
#
loop_
_entity_poly.entity_id
_entity_poly.type
_entity_poly.pdbx_seq_one_letter_code
_entity_poly.pdbx_strand_id
1 'polypeptide(L)' 'GGSAGSAMSVAVKAAQELTEGQRCVVILPDSVRNYMSKFLSDKWMLQKGFMKEEDLLVKKPWW' A
#
# COMPACT_ATOMS: atom_id res chain seq x y z
N GLY A 1 5.22 -6.58 -4.78
CA GLY A 1 5.74 -5.23 -4.97
C GLY A 1 4.60 -4.25 -5.16
N GLY A 2 4.79 -3.18 -5.93
CA GLY A 2 3.77 -2.12 -6.05
C GLY A 2 2.45 -2.61 -6.64
N SER A 3 2.50 -3.49 -7.65
CA SER A 3 1.32 -4.10 -8.28
C SER A 3 0.46 -4.91 -7.31
N ALA A 4 1.08 -5.52 -6.29
CA ALA A 4 0.36 -6.23 -5.23
C ALA A 4 -0.50 -5.27 -4.40
N GLY A 5 0.01 -4.06 -4.11
CA GLY A 5 -0.77 -3.00 -3.47
C GLY A 5 -1.92 -2.50 -4.34
N SER A 6 -1.70 -2.33 -5.64
CA SER A 6 -2.76 -1.96 -6.59
C SER A 6 -3.86 -3.03 -6.66
N ALA A 7 -3.50 -4.30 -6.77
CA ALA A 7 -4.45 -5.41 -6.79
C ALA A 7 -5.27 -5.45 -5.49
N MET A 8 -4.62 -5.31 -4.33
CA MET A 8 -5.31 -5.30 -3.05
C MET A 8 -6.24 -4.07 -2.88
N SER A 9 -5.81 -2.88 -3.35
CA SER A 9 -6.62 -1.65 -3.30
C SER A 9 -7.96 -1.78 -4.06
N VAL A 10 -7.97 -2.53 -5.15
CA VAL A 10 -9.20 -2.86 -5.87
C VAL A 10 -9.94 -4.02 -5.20
N ALA A 11 -9.21 -5.04 -4.74
CA ALA A 11 -9.81 -6.21 -4.11
C ALA A 11 -10.65 -5.84 -2.88
N VAL A 12 -10.20 -4.91 -2.03
CA VAL A 12 -10.99 -4.48 -0.85
C VAL A 12 -12.28 -3.74 -1.22
N LYS A 13 -12.35 -3.15 -2.42
CA LYS A 13 -13.57 -2.50 -2.94
C LYS A 13 -14.48 -3.53 -3.60
N ALA A 14 -13.92 -4.39 -4.45
CA ALA A 14 -14.66 -5.45 -5.13
C ALA A 14 -15.23 -6.48 -4.14
N ALA A 15 -14.50 -6.79 -3.08
CA ALA A 15 -14.93 -7.73 -2.04
C ALA A 15 -16.09 -7.21 -1.19
N GLN A 16 -16.49 -5.93 -1.30
CA GLN A 16 -17.70 -5.42 -0.64
C GLN A 16 -18.98 -6.07 -1.18
N GLU A 17 -18.94 -6.66 -2.38
CA GLU A 17 -20.04 -7.41 -2.98
C GLU A 17 -20.14 -8.85 -2.44
N LEU A 18 -19.13 -9.32 -1.70
CA LEU A 18 -19.12 -10.66 -1.13
C LEU A 18 -19.94 -10.74 0.16
N THR A 19 -20.54 -11.90 0.36
CA THR A 19 -21.29 -12.27 1.55
C THR A 19 -20.49 -13.18 2.46
N GLU A 20 -20.97 -13.36 3.69
CA GLU A 20 -20.36 -14.25 4.67
C GLU A 20 -20.18 -15.66 4.09
N GLY A 21 -18.98 -16.24 4.28
CA GLY A 21 -18.62 -17.56 3.77
C GLY A 21 -18.02 -17.56 2.35
N GLN A 22 -18.10 -16.47 1.60
CA GLN A 22 -17.41 -16.35 0.29
C GLN A 22 -15.94 -15.94 0.46
N ARG A 23 -15.09 -16.30 -0.52
CA ARG A 23 -13.64 -16.03 -0.47
C ARG A 23 -13.17 -15.36 -1.76
N CYS A 24 -12.40 -14.28 -1.59
CA CYS A 24 -11.66 -13.63 -2.66
C CYS A 24 -10.20 -14.10 -2.63
N VAL A 25 -9.63 -14.41 -3.79
CA VAL A 25 -8.20 -14.70 -3.94
C VAL A 25 -7.56 -13.55 -4.71
N VAL A 26 -6.45 -13.02 -4.20
CA VAL A 26 -5.71 -11.91 -4.79
C VAL A 26 -4.29 -12.35 -5.10
N ILE A 27 -3.83 -12.09 -6.33
CA ILE A 27 -2.49 -12.45 -6.78
C ILE A 27 -1.51 -11.33 -6.44
N LEU A 28 -0.42 -11.69 -5.75
CA LEU A 28 0.67 -10.78 -5.40
C LEU A 28 1.90 -11.15 -6.24
N PRO A 29 2.20 -10.42 -7.34
CA PRO A 29 3.06 -10.97 -8.40
C PRO A 29 4.55 -11.07 -8.06
N ASP A 30 5.07 -10.20 -7.20
CA ASP A 30 6.48 -10.14 -6.87
C ASP A 30 6.74 -9.66 -5.44
N SER A 31 8.00 -9.73 -4.99
CA SER A 31 8.41 -9.32 -3.65
C SER A 31 8.87 -7.84 -3.59
N VAL A 32 9.28 -7.38 -2.41
CA VAL A 32 9.74 -6.01 -2.19
C VAL A 32 11.13 -5.71 -2.77
N ARG A 33 11.93 -6.74 -3.09
CA ARG A 33 13.33 -6.61 -3.52
C ARG A 33 13.53 -5.60 -4.65
N ASN A 34 12.61 -5.55 -5.61
CA ASN A 34 12.67 -4.66 -6.78
C ASN A 34 12.43 -3.16 -6.43
N TYR A 35 12.07 -2.85 -5.19
CA TYR A 35 11.54 -1.54 -4.78
C TYR A 35 12.15 -0.98 -3.49
N MET A 36 13.25 -1.56 -3.00
CA MET A 36 13.92 -1.16 -1.75
C MET A 36 14.24 0.35 -1.68
N SER A 37 14.60 0.96 -2.82
CA SER A 37 14.91 2.41 -2.93
C SER A 37 13.77 3.26 -3.52
N LYS A 38 12.57 2.68 -3.69
CA LYS A 38 11.39 3.34 -4.25
C LYS A 38 10.32 3.52 -3.18
N PHE A 39 9.12 2.95 -3.37
CA PHE A 39 7.99 3.14 -2.45
C PHE A 39 8.26 2.63 -1.01
N LEU A 40 9.28 1.79 -0.79
CA LEU A 40 9.70 1.39 0.55
C LEU A 40 10.42 2.54 1.29
N SER A 41 10.98 3.50 0.55
CA SER A 41 11.66 4.67 1.11
C SER A 41 10.69 5.84 1.25
N ASP A 42 10.46 6.30 2.48
CA ASP A 42 9.62 7.48 2.75
C ASP A 42 10.15 8.72 2.03
N LYS A 43 11.48 8.89 1.97
CA LYS A 43 12.10 9.99 1.21
C LYS A 43 11.68 9.97 -0.26
N TRP A 44 11.65 8.79 -0.89
CA TRP A 44 11.21 8.67 -2.27
C TRP A 44 9.71 8.94 -2.41
N MET A 45 8.89 8.47 -1.47
CA MET A 45 7.45 8.72 -1.44
C MET A 45 7.10 10.21 -1.32
N LEU A 46 7.80 10.94 -0.44
CA LEU A 46 7.69 12.39 -0.29
C LEU A 46 8.12 13.11 -1.58
N GLN A 47 9.28 12.75 -2.15
CA GLN A 47 9.78 13.34 -3.39
C GLN A 47 8.84 13.13 -4.58
N LYS A 48 8.10 12.02 -4.61
CA LYS A 48 7.10 11.72 -5.65
C LYS A 48 5.71 12.27 -5.34
N GLY A 49 5.52 12.89 -4.17
CA GLY A 49 4.23 13.44 -3.75
C GLY A 49 3.18 12.37 -3.43
N PHE A 50 3.58 11.13 -3.18
CA PHE A 50 2.67 10.05 -2.76
C PHE A 50 2.45 10.02 -1.24
N MET A 51 3.22 10.80 -0.50
CA MET A 51 3.11 10.99 0.95
C MET A 51 3.27 12.48 1.24
N LYS A 52 2.51 13.00 2.20
CA LYS A 52 2.68 14.37 2.70
C LYS A 52 3.51 14.36 3.97
N GLU A 53 4.24 15.44 4.22
CA GLU A 53 5.02 15.58 5.45
C GLU A 53 4.12 15.62 6.70
N GLU A 54 2.91 16.16 6.55
CA GLU A 54 1.84 16.13 7.56
C GLU A 54 1.53 14.71 8.05
N ASP A 55 1.47 13.72 7.14
CA ASP A 55 1.15 12.33 7.46
C ASP A 55 2.23 11.67 8.33
N LEU A 56 3.48 12.15 8.25
CA LEU A 56 4.57 11.71 9.11
C LEU A 56 4.46 12.34 10.50
N LEU A 57 4.06 13.61 10.58
CA LEU A 57 3.93 14.32 11.85
C LEU A 57 2.78 13.78 12.71
N VAL A 58 1.66 13.37 12.10
CA VAL A 58 0.53 12.74 12.81
C VAL A 58 0.93 11.44 13.51
N LYS A 59 1.92 10.73 12.96
CA LYS A 59 2.41 9.46 13.51
C LYS A 59 3.62 9.63 14.41
N LYS A 60 4.16 10.84 14.57
CA LYS A 60 5.30 11.07 15.44
C LYS A 60 4.84 11.18 16.89
N PRO A 61 5.58 10.55 17.81
CA PRO A 61 5.44 10.84 19.22
C PRO A 61 5.65 12.33 19.50
N TRP A 62 5.28 12.77 20.70
CA TRP A 62 5.50 14.16 21.14
C TRP A 62 6.99 14.50 21.35
N TRP A 63 7.86 13.49 21.40
CA TRP A 63 9.32 13.59 21.48
C TRP A 63 9.96 13.39 20.10
#